data_AF-A0AAV9D1L3-F1
#
_entry.id   AF-A0AAV9D1L3-F1
#
_cell.length_a   1.000
_cell.length_b   1.000
_cell.length_c   1.000
_cell.angle_alpha   90.00
_cell.angle_beta   90.00
_cell.angle_gamma   90.00
#
_symmetry.space_group_name_H-M   'P 1'
#
loop_
_entity.id
_entity.type
_entity.pdbx_description
1 polymer ?
#
loop_
_entity_poly.entity_id
_entity_poly.type
_entity_poly.pdbx_seq_one_letter_code
_entity_poly.pdbx_strand_id
1 'polypeptide(L)'
;MGLPPAWVDISEEISANMQRVRTKMSELAKAHGKALMPSFGDGKEDQHLIEALTHEITDLLKRSEKKLQRLAASGPSEDSNVRKNVQRSLATDLQNLSMELRKKQSAYLKRLRQQKEGQDGVDLEMNLNGSRSDIEDDEFSDLSFNEHQMSKLKKSEAFTREREREIQQVVESVNELAQIMKDLSILVIDQGTIVDRIDYNIQNVTASVEEGFKQLQKAERTQRKGGMVRCATILIIMCFIMLVLLILKEIFL
;
A
#
# COMPACT_ATOMS: atom_id res chain seq x y z
N MET A 1 -18.75 -20.10 -16.37
CA MET A 1 -17.71 -19.33 -15.66
C MET A 1 -18.40 -18.52 -14.59
N GLY A 2 -18.13 -18.79 -13.30
CA GLY A 2 -18.72 -18.04 -12.20
C GLY A 2 -18.11 -16.64 -12.10
N LEU A 3 -18.89 -15.65 -11.66
CA LEU A 3 -18.39 -14.30 -11.37
C LEU A 3 -17.37 -14.37 -10.22
N PRO A 4 -16.29 -13.59 -10.27
CA PRO A 4 -15.33 -13.54 -9.17
C PRO A 4 -16.03 -13.06 -7.89
N PRO A 5 -15.57 -13.52 -6.70
CA PRO A 5 -16.12 -13.04 -5.44
C PRO A 5 -15.95 -11.53 -5.29
N ALA A 6 -16.93 -10.85 -4.69
CA ALA A 6 -16.91 -9.38 -4.50
C ALA A 6 -15.68 -8.84 -3.72
N TRP A 7 -15.00 -9.70 -2.94
CA TRP A 7 -13.77 -9.33 -2.25
C TRP A 7 -12.59 -9.11 -3.22
N VAL A 8 -12.62 -9.75 -4.39
CA VAL A 8 -11.61 -9.63 -5.45
C VAL A 8 -11.65 -8.22 -6.03
N ASP A 9 -12.82 -7.70 -6.38
CA ASP A 9 -12.98 -6.33 -6.91
C ASP A 9 -12.43 -5.28 -5.93
N ILE A 10 -12.69 -5.44 -4.63
CA ILE A 10 -12.15 -4.55 -3.59
C ILE A 10 -10.62 -4.64 -3.54
N SER A 11 -10.06 -5.85 -3.65
CA SER A 11 -8.61 -6.06 -3.64
C SER A 11 -7.91 -5.45 -4.87
N GLU A 12 -8.53 -5.53 -6.04
CA GLU A 12 -8.05 -4.91 -7.27
C GLU A 12 -8.09 -3.39 -7.16
N GLU A 13 -9.15 -2.83 -6.59
CA GLU A 13 -9.27 -1.39 -6.40
C GLU A 13 -8.24 -0.85 -5.40
N ILE A 14 -8.00 -1.55 -4.29
CA ILE A 14 -6.93 -1.20 -3.35
C ILE A 14 -5.58 -1.25 -4.06
N SER A 15 -5.34 -2.28 -4.86
CA SER A 15 -4.10 -2.41 -5.65
C SER A 15 -3.91 -1.26 -6.64
N ALA A 16 -4.97 -0.86 -7.35
CA ALA A 16 -4.94 0.28 -8.24
C ALA A 16 -4.65 1.60 -7.49
N ASN A 17 -5.26 1.80 -6.32
CA ASN A 17 -4.99 2.95 -5.47
C ASN A 17 -3.53 2.98 -5.01
N MET A 18 -2.94 1.84 -4.63
CA MET A 18 -1.54 1.74 -4.25
C MET A 18 -0.59 2.12 -5.41
N GLN A 19 -0.91 1.76 -6.66
CA GLN A 19 -0.11 2.18 -7.81
C GLN A 19 -0.20 3.69 -8.05
N ARG A 20 -1.40 4.28 -7.88
CA ARG A 20 -1.58 5.75 -7.94
C ARG A 20 -0.77 6.44 -6.84
N VAL A 21 -0.79 5.91 -5.62
CA VAL A 21 0.03 6.41 -4.50
C VAL A 21 1.51 6.41 -4.86
N ARG A 22 2.05 5.30 -5.39
CA ARG A 22 3.47 5.23 -5.79
C ARG A 22 3.83 6.28 -6.83
N THR A 23 2.98 6.47 -7.83
CA THR A 23 3.18 7.47 -8.89
C THR A 23 3.21 8.88 -8.31
N LYS A 24 2.19 9.24 -7.51
CA LYS A 24 2.09 10.56 -6.87
C LYS A 24 3.21 10.81 -5.85
N MET A 25 3.67 9.78 -5.14
CA MET A 25 4.83 9.89 -4.26
C MET A 25 6.12 10.22 -5.01
N SER A 26 6.26 9.78 -6.26
CA SER A 26 7.38 10.17 -7.13
C SER A 26 7.28 11.63 -7.55
N GLU A 27 6.09 12.08 -7.94
CA GLU A 27 5.80 13.49 -8.27
C GLU A 27 6.06 14.40 -7.07
N LEU A 28 5.58 14.01 -5.88
CA LEU A 28 5.78 14.74 -4.63
C LEU A 28 7.27 14.87 -4.30
N ALA A 29 8.07 13.81 -4.51
CA ALA A 29 9.51 13.87 -4.29
C ALA A 29 10.21 14.87 -5.22
N LYS A 30 9.74 15.01 -6.47
CA LYS A 30 10.25 16.03 -7.40
C LYS A 30 9.84 17.44 -6.96
N ALA A 31 8.58 17.62 -6.53
CA ALA A 31 8.08 18.89 -6.02
C ALA A 31 8.86 19.35 -4.77
N HIS A 32 9.08 18.44 -3.80
CA HIS A 32 9.95 18.70 -2.64
C HIS A 32 11.37 19.12 -3.06
N GLY A 33 11.95 18.45 -4.05
CA GLY A 33 13.29 18.78 -4.55
C GLY A 33 13.34 20.19 -5.15
N LYS A 34 12.31 20.57 -5.92
CA LYS A 34 12.18 21.90 -6.53
C LYS A 34 11.96 23.00 -5.50
N ALA A 35 11.06 22.78 -4.54
CA ALA A 35 10.76 23.74 -3.47
C ALA A 35 11.96 24.04 -2.55
N LEU A 36 12.90 23.10 -2.42
CA LEU A 36 14.13 23.27 -1.64
C LEU A 36 15.27 23.95 -2.41
N MET A 37 15.15 24.17 -3.73
CA MET A 37 16.19 24.85 -4.49
C MET A 37 16.12 26.37 -4.27
N PRO A 38 17.27 27.06 -4.14
CA PRO A 38 17.30 28.51 -4.15
C PRO A 38 16.78 29.03 -5.49
N SER A 39 15.55 29.55 -5.51
CA SER A 39 14.90 30.11 -6.69
C SER A 39 14.43 31.53 -6.41
N PHE A 40 14.55 32.41 -7.40
CA PHE A 40 14.07 33.79 -7.34
C PHE A 40 12.56 33.91 -7.69
N GLY A 41 11.89 32.80 -8.01
CA GLY A 41 10.47 32.74 -8.34
C GLY A 41 9.55 32.67 -7.11
N ASP A 42 8.24 32.87 -7.33
CA ASP A 42 7.21 32.75 -6.30
C ASP A 42 7.01 31.25 -5.95
N GLY A 43 7.49 30.82 -4.77
CA GLY A 43 7.44 29.41 -4.32
C GLY A 43 6.03 28.86 -4.08
N LYS A 44 5.00 29.71 -4.20
CA LYS A 44 3.60 29.37 -3.98
C LYS A 44 3.07 28.26 -4.87
N GLU A 45 3.48 28.20 -6.13
CA GLU A 45 3.01 27.15 -7.05
C GLU A 45 3.48 25.77 -6.62
N ASP A 46 4.75 25.66 -6.22
CA ASP A 46 5.33 24.42 -5.72
C ASP A 46 4.71 24.04 -4.37
N GLN A 47 4.43 25.02 -3.50
CA GLN A 47 3.74 24.80 -2.24
C GLN A 47 2.33 24.23 -2.44
N HIS A 48 1.53 24.85 -3.31
CA HIS A 48 0.19 24.36 -3.63
C HIS A 48 0.22 22.95 -4.23
N LEU A 49 1.21 22.66 -5.08
CA LEU A 49 1.39 21.33 -5.65
C LEU A 49 1.74 20.29 -4.58
N ILE A 50 2.64 20.62 -3.64
CA ILE A 50 3.02 19.76 -2.51
C ILE A 50 1.80 19.47 -1.62
N GLU A 51 1.02 20.50 -1.28
CA GLU A 51 -0.21 20.36 -0.50
C GLU A 51 -1.23 19.45 -1.20
N ALA A 52 -1.50 19.70 -2.48
CA ALA A 52 -2.45 18.92 -3.28
C ALA A 52 -2.02 17.44 -3.38
N LEU A 53 -0.76 17.17 -3.75
CA LEU A 53 -0.24 15.82 -3.84
C LEU A 53 -0.25 15.10 -2.49
N THR A 54 0.11 15.79 -1.41
CA THR A 54 0.10 15.23 -0.06
C THR A 54 -1.31 14.85 0.37
N HIS A 55 -2.29 15.72 0.12
CA HIS A 55 -3.69 15.45 0.41
C HIS A 55 -4.22 14.26 -0.41
N GLU A 56 -3.98 14.25 -1.71
CA GLU A 56 -4.43 13.16 -2.60
C GLU A 56 -3.84 11.80 -2.22
N ILE A 57 -2.54 11.73 -1.90
CA ILE A 57 -1.90 10.48 -1.48
C ILE A 57 -2.51 10.01 -0.15
N THR A 58 -2.66 10.91 0.82
CA THR A 58 -3.17 10.57 2.15
C THR A 58 -4.63 10.10 2.08
N ASP A 59 -5.43 10.73 1.23
CA ASP A 59 -6.81 10.36 0.98
C ASP A 59 -6.94 9.00 0.26
N LEU A 60 -6.06 8.70 -0.71
CA LEU A 60 -5.97 7.36 -1.31
C LEU A 60 -5.57 6.28 -0.29
N LEU A 61 -4.62 6.57 0.60
CA LEU A 61 -4.21 5.65 1.67
C LEU A 61 -5.37 5.40 2.65
N LYS A 62 -6.04 6.46 3.13
CA LYS A 62 -7.22 6.37 4.02
C LYS A 62 -8.37 5.59 3.39
N ARG A 63 -8.69 5.85 2.11
CA ARG A 63 -9.75 5.09 1.41
C ARG A 63 -9.40 3.61 1.28
N SER A 64 -8.14 3.31 0.96
CA SER A 64 -7.66 1.93 0.81
C SER A 64 -7.68 1.19 2.15
N GLU A 65 -7.27 1.86 3.22
CA GLU A 65 -7.33 1.34 4.60
C GLU A 65 -8.77 1.04 5.04
N LYS A 66 -9.72 1.97 4.84
CA LYS A 66 -11.15 1.73 5.12
C LYS A 66 -11.73 0.56 4.32
N LYS A 67 -11.35 0.42 3.05
CA LYS A 67 -11.79 -0.70 2.20
C LYS A 67 -11.21 -2.03 2.69
N LEU A 68 -9.95 -2.02 3.12
CA LEU A 68 -9.28 -3.18 3.67
C LEU A 68 -9.90 -3.64 5.00
N GLN A 69 -10.31 -2.71 5.86
CA GLN A 69 -11.03 -3.03 7.09
C GLN A 69 -12.40 -3.67 6.81
N ARG A 70 -13.12 -3.21 5.78
CA ARG A 70 -14.40 -3.84 5.37
C ARG A 70 -14.19 -5.26 4.87
N LEU A 71 -13.10 -5.52 4.15
CA LEU A 71 -12.66 -6.85 3.74
C LEU A 71 -12.45 -7.79 4.95
N ALA A 72 -11.92 -7.27 6.06
CA ALA A 72 -11.72 -8.01 7.30
C ALA A 72 -13.05 -8.40 7.99
N ALA A 73 -14.07 -7.55 7.89
CA ALA A 73 -15.36 -7.73 8.54
C ALA A 73 -16.34 -8.65 7.77
N SER A 74 -16.08 -8.97 6.49
CA SER A 74 -16.92 -9.90 5.72
C SER A 74 -16.79 -11.34 6.22
N GLY A 75 -17.93 -11.97 6.52
CA GLY A 75 -18.09 -13.21 7.29
C GLY A 75 -17.44 -14.51 6.77
N PRO A 76 -17.71 -15.66 7.43
CA PRO A 76 -17.02 -16.91 7.16
C PRO A 76 -17.50 -17.49 5.81
N SER A 77 -16.62 -17.50 4.82
CA SER A 77 -16.81 -18.21 3.55
C SER A 77 -15.71 -19.24 3.35
N GLU A 78 -15.94 -20.28 2.54
CA GLU A 78 -14.94 -21.32 2.24
C GLU A 78 -13.62 -20.75 1.67
N ASP A 79 -13.65 -19.58 1.03
CA ASP A 79 -12.47 -18.80 0.58
C ASP A 79 -11.67 -18.06 1.69
N SER A 80 -11.94 -18.36 2.97
CA SER A 80 -11.38 -17.65 4.14
C SER A 80 -9.86 -17.50 4.10
N ASN A 81 -9.13 -18.53 3.65
CA ASN A 81 -7.66 -18.49 3.64
C ASN A 81 -7.08 -17.58 2.56
N VAL A 82 -7.58 -17.65 1.33
CA VAL A 82 -7.11 -16.80 0.22
C VAL A 82 -7.42 -15.34 0.52
N ARG A 83 -8.65 -15.04 0.97
CA ARG A 83 -9.06 -13.68 1.33
C ARG A 83 -8.20 -13.11 2.46
N LYS A 84 -7.96 -13.88 3.53
CA LYS A 84 -7.08 -13.46 4.64
C LYS A 84 -5.64 -13.23 4.18
N ASN A 85 -5.12 -14.05 3.27
CA ASN A 85 -3.77 -13.87 2.73
C ASN A 85 -3.67 -12.59 1.89
N VAL A 86 -4.63 -12.34 1.01
CA VAL A 86 -4.70 -11.10 0.23
C VAL A 86 -4.83 -9.90 1.16
N GLN A 87 -5.74 -9.94 2.14
CA GLN A 87 -5.91 -8.89 3.12
C GLN A 87 -4.61 -8.56 3.85
N ARG A 88 -3.89 -9.57 4.34
CA ARG A 88 -2.59 -9.36 5.02
C ARG A 88 -1.55 -8.76 4.10
N SER A 89 -1.44 -9.25 2.85
CA SER A 89 -0.51 -8.70 1.86
C SER A 89 -0.80 -7.21 1.60
N LEU A 90 -2.06 -6.88 1.35
CA LEU A 90 -2.50 -5.50 1.13
C LEU A 90 -2.27 -4.61 2.36
N ALA A 91 -2.47 -5.14 3.57
CA ALA A 91 -2.19 -4.42 4.81
C ALA A 91 -0.70 -4.08 4.93
N THR A 92 0.17 -5.06 4.68
CA THR A 92 1.62 -4.87 4.71
C THR A 92 2.07 -3.87 3.64
N ASP A 93 1.55 -3.95 2.43
CA ASP A 93 1.90 -3.01 1.35
C ASP A 93 1.45 -1.58 1.65
N LEU A 94 0.22 -1.39 2.15
CA LEU A 94 -0.28 -0.07 2.57
C LEU A 94 0.52 0.50 3.74
N GLN A 95 0.92 -0.35 4.69
CA GLN A 95 1.75 0.06 5.82
C GLN A 95 3.12 0.51 5.34
N ASN A 96 3.75 -0.24 4.43
CA ASN A 96 5.03 0.11 3.82
C ASN A 96 4.96 1.45 3.07
N LEU A 97 3.92 1.67 2.26
CA LEU A 97 3.72 2.94 1.55
C LEU A 97 3.53 4.12 2.52
N SER A 98 2.75 3.91 3.59
CA SER A 98 2.52 4.94 4.62
C SER A 98 3.81 5.29 5.38
N MET A 99 4.62 4.27 5.71
CA MET A 99 5.94 4.46 6.32
C MET A 99 6.90 5.21 5.39
N GLU A 100 6.94 4.84 4.10
CA GLU A 100 7.79 5.48 3.11
C GLU A 100 7.43 6.96 2.92
N LEU A 101 6.12 7.27 2.80
CA LEU A 101 5.66 8.65 2.70
C LEU A 101 6.02 9.45 3.95
N ARG A 102 5.78 8.90 5.15
CA ARG A 102 6.12 9.58 6.41
C ARG A 102 7.63 9.86 6.50
N LYS A 103 8.48 8.94 6.05
CA LYS A 103 9.94 9.13 6.02
C LYS A 103 10.32 10.26 5.06
N LYS A 104 9.72 10.31 3.87
CA LYS A 104 9.93 11.40 2.90
C LYS A 104 9.46 12.75 3.44
N GLN A 105 8.28 12.81 4.05
CA GLN A 105 7.73 14.02 4.68
C GLN A 105 8.58 14.50 5.86
N SER A 106 9.03 13.58 6.73
CA SER A 106 9.93 13.92 7.84
C SER A 106 11.27 14.47 7.35
N ALA A 107 11.83 13.88 6.29
CA ALA A 107 13.07 14.36 5.69
C ALA A 107 12.91 15.75 5.06
N TYR A 108 11.77 15.99 4.41
CA TYR A 108 11.39 17.28 3.86
C TYR A 108 11.26 18.35 4.96
N LEU A 109 10.46 18.07 5.99
CA LEU A 109 10.29 18.92 7.17
C LEU A 109 11.61 19.31 7.81
N LYS A 110 12.55 18.36 7.96
CA LYS A 110 13.87 18.63 8.51
C LYS A 110 14.63 19.66 7.66
N ARG A 111 14.57 19.55 6.33
CA ARG A 111 15.23 20.50 5.42
C ARG A 111 14.57 21.88 5.44
N LEU A 112 13.23 21.94 5.50
CA LEU A 112 12.50 23.20 5.65
C LEU A 112 12.92 23.95 6.93
N ARG A 113 13.05 23.24 8.06
CA ARG A 113 13.52 23.85 9.32
C ARG A 113 14.95 24.35 9.22
N GLN A 114 15.85 23.55 8.63
CA GLN A 114 17.26 23.94 8.45
C GLN A 114 17.44 25.20 7.59
N GLN A 115 16.67 25.32 6.50
CA GLN A 115 16.75 26.53 5.67
C GLN A 115 16.08 27.73 6.36
N LYS A 116 15.10 27.55 7.26
CA LYS A 116 14.58 28.65 8.09
C LYS A 116 15.65 29.17 9.06
N GLU A 117 16.31 28.27 9.79
CA GLU A 117 17.37 28.61 10.76
C GLU A 117 18.63 29.20 10.08
N GLY A 118 18.98 28.72 8.89
CA GLY A 118 20.12 29.25 8.12
C GLY A 118 19.88 30.62 7.50
N GLN A 119 18.63 31.01 7.25
CA GLN A 119 18.28 32.31 6.67
C GLN A 119 18.27 33.43 7.72
N ASP A 120 17.90 33.10 8.97
CA ASP A 120 17.99 34.03 10.11
C ASP A 120 19.46 34.36 10.49
N GLY A 121 20.42 33.48 10.18
CA GLY A 121 21.83 33.69 10.52
C GLY A 121 22.64 34.54 9.52
N VAL A 122 22.25 34.56 8.25
CA VAL A 122 23.02 35.23 7.17
C VAL A 122 22.70 36.73 7.08
N ASP A 123 21.52 37.16 7.49
CA ASP A 123 21.10 38.57 7.38
C ASP A 123 21.59 39.47 8.54
N LEU A 124 22.01 38.91 9.68
CA LEU A 124 22.57 39.71 10.78
C LEU A 124 24.07 40.01 10.60
N GLU A 125 24.80 39.18 9.84
CA GLU A 125 26.25 39.31 9.69
C GLU A 125 26.66 40.33 8.61
N MET A 126 25.80 40.62 7.63
CA MET A 126 26.08 41.62 6.59
C MET A 126 25.94 43.08 7.05
N ASN A 127 25.37 43.34 8.24
CA ASN A 127 25.18 44.70 8.76
C ASN A 127 26.22 45.15 9.80
N LEU A 128 27.05 44.22 10.32
CA LEU A 128 28.01 44.52 11.39
C LEU A 128 29.46 44.74 10.89
N ASN A 129 29.76 44.39 9.63
CA ASN A 129 31.12 44.47 9.08
C ASN A 129 31.35 45.57 8.01
N GLY A 130 30.36 46.45 7.80
CA GLY A 130 30.42 47.50 6.76
C GLY A 130 30.88 48.89 7.21
N SER A 131 31.10 49.15 8.51
CA SER A 131 31.38 50.51 8.99
C SER A 131 32.55 50.55 9.97
N ARG A 132 33.76 50.36 9.44
CA ARG A 132 35.01 50.83 10.06
C ARG A 132 35.92 51.42 8.99
N SER A 133 35.54 52.60 8.52
CA SER A 133 36.46 53.55 7.89
C SER A 133 36.12 54.93 8.44
N ASP A 134 37.10 55.52 9.14
CA ASP A 134 37.13 56.90 9.61
C ASP A 134 36.71 57.89 8.52
N ILE A 135 35.99 58.95 8.90
CA ILE A 135 36.31 60.38 8.65
C ILE A 135 35.09 61.24 9.05
N GLU A 136 35.40 62.36 9.70
CA GLU A 136 34.54 63.41 10.26
C GLU A 136 33.69 64.18 9.22
N ASP A 137 32.69 64.91 9.74
CA ASP A 137 31.91 66.01 9.15
C ASP A 137 31.08 65.75 7.87
N ASP A 138 29.74 65.79 7.99
CA ASP A 138 28.93 66.98 7.66
C ASP A 138 27.42 66.61 7.61
N GLU A 139 26.61 67.61 7.88
CA GLU A 139 25.16 67.65 7.95
C GLU A 139 24.48 67.17 6.64
N PHE A 140 23.25 66.65 6.73
CA PHE A 140 22.28 66.43 5.63
C PHE A 140 22.32 65.10 4.83
N SER A 141 21.70 64.03 5.37
CA SER A 141 20.93 63.05 4.56
C SER A 141 19.94 62.23 5.41
N ASP A 142 19.05 62.93 6.10
CA ASP A 142 17.85 62.32 6.68
C ASP A 142 16.89 61.89 5.54
N LEU A 143 16.26 60.71 5.69
CA LEU A 143 15.09 60.19 4.96
C LEU A 143 15.20 59.29 3.70
N SER A 144 16.37 58.91 3.16
CA SER A 144 16.40 57.95 2.02
C SER A 144 16.51 56.45 2.42
N PHE A 145 16.47 56.12 3.71
CA PHE A 145 16.82 54.78 4.21
C PHE A 145 15.64 53.85 4.53
N ASN A 146 14.38 54.31 4.45
CA ASN A 146 13.27 53.59 5.11
C ASN A 146 12.50 52.61 4.20
N GLU A 147 12.39 52.84 2.89
CA GLU A 147 11.49 52.04 2.04
C GLU A 147 12.12 50.71 1.57
N HIS A 148 13.42 50.71 1.24
CA HIS A 148 14.11 49.52 0.77
C HIS A 148 14.44 48.52 1.90
N GLN A 149 14.70 49.01 3.12
CA GLN A 149 14.84 48.15 4.29
C GLN A 149 13.48 47.62 4.77
N MET A 150 12.44 48.46 4.81
CA MET A 150 11.11 48.01 5.23
C MET A 150 10.47 47.03 4.23
N SER A 151 10.73 47.17 2.93
CA SER A 151 10.32 46.17 1.93
C SER A 151 11.08 44.85 2.07
N LYS A 152 12.38 44.87 2.39
CA LYS A 152 13.18 43.67 2.71
C LYS A 152 12.68 42.96 3.98
N LEU A 153 12.38 43.71 5.04
CA LEU A 153 11.84 43.19 6.31
C LEU A 153 10.45 42.57 6.11
N LYS A 154 9.53 43.25 5.42
CA LYS A 154 8.21 42.71 5.06
C LYS A 154 8.31 41.48 4.15
N LYS A 155 9.28 41.44 3.24
CA LYS A 155 9.54 40.27 2.36
C LYS A 155 10.11 39.09 3.15
N SER A 156 10.97 39.34 4.14
CA SER A 156 11.51 38.33 5.07
C SER A 156 10.42 37.77 6.00
N GLU A 157 9.57 38.64 6.57
CA GLU A 157 8.42 38.20 7.39
C GLU A 157 7.38 37.40 6.58
N ALA A 158 7.05 37.84 5.36
CA ALA A 158 6.12 37.12 4.49
C ALA A 158 6.66 35.73 4.09
N PHE A 159 7.95 35.64 3.75
CA PHE A 159 8.64 34.39 3.46
C PHE A 159 8.63 33.43 4.66
N THR A 160 8.83 33.97 5.87
CA THR A 160 8.78 33.20 7.12
C THR A 160 7.40 32.64 7.41
N ARG A 161 6.34 33.42 7.15
CA ARG A 161 4.95 33.01 7.39
C ARG A 161 4.48 31.92 6.44
N GLU A 162 4.87 32.00 5.16
CA GLU A 162 4.55 30.99 4.16
C GLU A 162 5.22 29.65 4.50
N ARG A 163 6.49 29.71 4.90
CA ARG A 163 7.24 28.55 5.38
C ARG A 163 6.67 27.93 6.65
N GLU A 164 6.17 28.74 7.57
CA GLU A 164 5.51 28.23 8.77
C GLU A 164 4.24 27.45 8.43
N ARG A 165 3.45 27.96 7.48
CA ARG A 165 2.24 27.27 7.00
C ARG A 165 2.58 25.92 6.35
N GLU A 166 3.62 25.91 5.52
CA GLU A 166 4.10 24.68 4.90
C GLU A 166 4.55 23.65 5.94
N ILE A 167 5.34 24.08 6.94
CA ILE A 167 5.78 23.23 8.06
C ILE A 167 4.58 22.62 8.77
N GLN A 168 3.55 23.42 9.06
CA GLN A 168 2.34 22.96 9.73
C GLN A 168 1.61 21.88 8.91
N GLN A 169 1.43 22.11 7.60
CA GLN A 169 0.81 21.13 6.69
C GLN A 169 1.58 19.81 6.64
N VAL A 170 2.91 19.88 6.58
CA VAL A 170 3.75 18.67 6.58
C VAL A 170 3.63 17.91 7.92
N VAL A 171 3.62 18.63 9.05
CA VAL A 171 3.45 18.02 10.39
C VAL A 171 2.09 17.33 10.51
N GLU A 172 1.01 17.96 10.05
CA GLU A 172 -0.33 17.37 10.02
C GLU A 172 -0.33 16.07 9.20
N SER A 173 0.23 16.09 7.98
CA SER A 173 0.33 14.89 7.15
C SER A 173 1.10 13.75 7.82
N VAL A 174 2.19 14.06 8.54
CA VAL A 174 2.98 13.08 9.28
C VAL A 174 2.16 12.43 10.40
N ASN A 175 1.33 13.21 11.08
CA ASN A 175 0.45 12.72 12.14
C ASN A 175 -0.67 11.84 11.58
N GLU A 176 -1.30 12.25 10.47
CA GLU A 176 -2.33 11.44 9.80
C GLU A 176 -1.78 10.08 9.35
N LEU A 177 -0.56 10.06 8.79
CA LEU A 177 0.11 8.81 8.40
C LEU A 177 0.42 7.92 9.61
N ALA A 178 0.70 8.51 10.78
CA ALA A 178 0.88 7.76 12.03
C ALA A 178 -0.37 6.95 12.37
N GLN A 179 -1.54 7.60 12.25
CA GLN A 179 -2.82 6.99 12.54
C GLN A 179 -3.11 5.84 11.56
N ILE A 180 -2.95 6.07 10.25
CA ILE A 180 -3.14 5.03 9.21
C ILE A 180 -2.24 3.81 9.48
N MET A 181 -0.97 4.03 9.82
CA MET A 181 -0.05 2.93 10.14
C MET A 181 -0.47 2.14 11.37
N LYS A 182 -1.00 2.81 12.40
CA LYS A 182 -1.51 2.17 13.62
C LYS A 182 -2.75 1.32 13.31
N ASP A 183 -3.63 1.82 12.45
CA ASP A 183 -4.86 1.09 12.09
C ASP A 183 -4.54 -0.11 11.18
N LEU A 184 -3.54 0.02 10.31
CA LEU A 184 -3.02 -1.09 9.49
C LEU A 184 -2.23 -2.11 10.31
N SER A 185 -1.52 -1.70 11.37
CA SER A 185 -0.72 -2.64 12.17
C SER A 185 -1.58 -3.69 12.85
N ILE A 186 -2.81 -3.35 13.26
CA ILE A 186 -3.78 -4.32 13.79
C ILE A 186 -4.07 -5.44 12.78
N LEU A 187 -4.11 -5.12 11.48
CA LEU A 187 -4.34 -6.09 10.41
C LEU A 187 -3.07 -6.89 10.05
N VAL A 188 -1.88 -6.39 10.40
CA VAL A 188 -0.57 -7.00 10.11
C VAL A 188 -0.05 -7.85 11.28
N ILE A 189 -0.39 -7.51 12.53
CA ILE A 189 0.16 -8.13 13.77
C ILE A 189 -0.24 -9.61 13.94
N ASP A 190 -1.27 -10.11 13.24
CA ASP A 190 -1.61 -11.55 13.22
C ASP A 190 -0.53 -12.43 12.53
N GLN A 191 0.60 -11.83 12.16
CA GLN A 191 1.83 -12.47 11.73
C GLN A 191 2.79 -12.64 12.92
N GLY A 192 2.75 -13.79 13.59
CA GLY A 192 4.00 -14.39 14.02
C GLY A 192 4.95 -14.46 12.81
N THR A 193 6.19 -14.01 13.03
CA THR A 193 7.39 -14.07 12.15
C THR A 193 7.20 -14.63 10.74
N ILE A 194 7.60 -13.81 9.75
CA ILE A 194 7.64 -13.97 8.28
C ILE A 194 7.96 -15.39 7.70
N VAL A 195 8.40 -16.36 8.49
CA VAL A 195 8.93 -17.67 8.06
C VAL A 195 7.91 -18.82 8.08
N ASP A 196 6.90 -18.86 8.97
CA ASP A 196 6.00 -20.05 9.12
C ASP A 196 5.00 -20.28 7.96
N ARG A 197 4.91 -19.34 7.00
CA ARG A 197 3.82 -19.31 6.01
C ARG A 197 4.08 -20.04 4.71
N ILE A 198 5.34 -20.30 4.39
CA ILE A 198 5.68 -21.20 3.29
C ILE A 198 5.37 -22.63 3.74
N ASP A 199 5.80 -23.00 4.95
CA ASP A 199 5.60 -24.36 5.47
C ASP A 199 4.13 -24.70 5.71
N TYR A 200 3.33 -23.79 6.30
CA TYR A 200 1.90 -24.07 6.56
C TYR A 200 1.06 -24.22 5.28
N ASN A 201 1.25 -23.33 4.29
CA ASN A 201 0.50 -23.42 3.03
C ASN A 201 0.98 -24.62 2.18
N ILE A 202 2.27 -24.92 2.17
CA ILE A 202 2.80 -26.12 1.52
C ILE A 202 2.27 -27.39 2.20
N GLN A 203 2.20 -27.44 3.54
CA GLN A 203 1.64 -28.58 4.26
C GLN A 203 0.17 -28.82 3.92
N ASN A 204 -0.68 -27.77 3.86
CA ASN A 204 -2.08 -27.92 3.47
C ASN A 204 -2.27 -28.35 2.00
N VAL A 205 -1.45 -27.82 1.08
CA VAL A 205 -1.48 -28.24 -0.33
C VAL A 205 -0.98 -29.68 -0.47
N THR A 206 0.08 -30.06 0.25
CA THR A 206 0.62 -31.43 0.26
C THR A 206 -0.40 -32.43 0.80
N ALA A 207 -1.07 -32.10 1.90
CA ALA A 207 -2.15 -32.93 2.46
C ALA A 207 -3.31 -33.11 1.48
N SER A 208 -3.73 -32.04 0.81
CA SER A 208 -4.81 -32.08 -0.18
C SER A 208 -4.45 -32.91 -1.43
N VAL A 209 -3.20 -32.83 -1.89
CA VAL A 209 -2.67 -33.62 -3.02
C VAL A 209 -2.56 -35.10 -2.64
N GLU A 210 -2.10 -35.42 -1.42
CA GLU A 210 -2.01 -36.79 -0.93
C GLU A 210 -3.39 -37.45 -0.80
N GLU A 211 -4.39 -36.72 -0.30
CA GLU A 211 -5.78 -37.19 -0.26
C GLU A 211 -6.35 -37.40 -1.67
N GLY A 212 -6.13 -36.46 -2.59
CA GLY A 212 -6.51 -36.60 -4.00
C GLY A 212 -5.88 -37.84 -4.65
N PHE A 213 -4.60 -38.09 -4.38
CA PHE A 213 -3.90 -39.28 -4.84
C PHE A 213 -4.49 -40.58 -4.26
N LYS A 214 -4.83 -40.61 -2.96
CA LYS A 214 -5.49 -41.75 -2.32
C LYS A 214 -6.87 -42.04 -2.94
N GLN A 215 -7.64 -41.00 -3.26
CA GLN A 215 -8.92 -41.16 -3.94
C GLN A 215 -8.77 -41.71 -5.36
N LEU A 216 -7.78 -41.21 -6.12
CA LEU A 216 -7.47 -41.74 -7.46
C LEU A 216 -7.03 -43.21 -7.41
N GLN A 217 -6.16 -43.58 -6.47
CA GLN A 217 -5.73 -44.97 -6.30
C GLN A 217 -6.87 -45.90 -5.89
N LYS A 218 -7.79 -45.42 -5.03
CA LYS A 218 -9.00 -46.17 -4.65
C LYS A 218 -9.93 -46.34 -5.86
N ALA A 219 -10.11 -45.31 -6.67
CA ALA A 219 -10.89 -45.37 -7.90
C ALA A 219 -10.29 -46.37 -8.91
N GLU A 220 -8.97 -46.32 -9.14
CA GLU A 220 -8.26 -47.25 -10.04
C GLU A 220 -8.41 -48.71 -9.56
N ARG A 221 -8.18 -48.99 -8.27
CA ARG A 221 -8.36 -50.34 -7.70
C ARG A 221 -9.79 -50.83 -7.84
N THR A 222 -10.77 -49.94 -7.69
CA THR A 222 -12.20 -50.25 -7.83
C THR A 222 -12.56 -50.53 -9.29
N GLN A 223 -12.02 -49.74 -10.22
CA GLN A 223 -12.21 -49.93 -11.66
C GLN A 223 -11.58 -51.24 -12.16
N ARG A 224 -10.36 -51.55 -11.72
CA ARG A 224 -9.62 -52.77 -12.09
C ARG A 224 -10.29 -54.04 -11.60
N LYS A 225 -10.89 -54.02 -10.41
CA LYS A 225 -11.68 -55.16 -9.87
C LYS A 225 -13.06 -55.25 -10.51
N GLY A 226 -13.71 -54.12 -10.80
CA GLY A 226 -15.05 -54.09 -11.37
C GLY A 226 -15.15 -54.69 -12.77
N GLY A 227 -14.11 -54.55 -13.61
CA GLY A 227 -14.10 -55.09 -14.98
C GLY A 227 -14.19 -56.62 -15.03
N MET A 228 -13.35 -57.32 -14.25
CA MET A 228 -13.36 -58.79 -14.20
C MET A 228 -14.63 -59.35 -13.57
N VAL A 229 -15.13 -58.71 -12.50
CA VAL A 229 -16.36 -59.17 -11.81
C VAL A 229 -17.58 -59.02 -12.71
N ARG A 230 -17.71 -57.91 -13.46
CA ARG A 230 -18.81 -57.72 -14.41
C ARG A 230 -18.79 -58.73 -15.55
N CYS A 231 -17.61 -59.08 -16.07
CA CYS A 231 -17.48 -60.09 -17.11
C CYS A 231 -17.89 -61.48 -16.59
N ALA A 232 -17.42 -61.86 -15.39
CA ALA A 232 -17.77 -63.12 -14.76
C ALA A 232 -19.28 -63.24 -14.47
N THR A 233 -19.93 -62.17 -14.00
CA THR A 233 -21.38 -62.20 -13.74
C THR A 233 -22.20 -62.35 -15.02
N ILE A 234 -21.80 -61.70 -16.12
CA ILE A 234 -22.47 -61.86 -17.42
C ILE A 234 -22.34 -63.29 -17.94
N LEU A 235 -21.16 -63.91 -17.82
CA LEU A 235 -20.93 -65.30 -18.25
C LEU A 235 -21.80 -66.29 -17.46
N ILE A 236 -21.91 -66.12 -16.14
CA ILE A 236 -22.75 -66.99 -15.29
C ILE A 236 -24.23 -66.89 -15.68
N ILE A 237 -24.73 -65.68 -15.94
CA ILE A 237 -26.13 -65.47 -16.37
C ILE A 237 -26.39 -66.16 -17.71
N MET A 238 -25.47 -66.03 -18.68
CA MET A 238 -25.59 -66.70 -19.98
C MET A 238 -25.61 -68.23 -19.86
N CYS A 239 -24.75 -68.81 -19.02
CA CYS A 239 -24.77 -70.25 -18.75
C CYS A 239 -26.08 -70.71 -18.12
N PHE A 240 -26.64 -69.93 -17.18
CA PHE A 240 -27.91 -70.24 -16.55
C PHE A 240 -29.06 -70.24 -17.56
N ILE A 241 -29.11 -69.23 -18.44
CA ILE A 241 -30.10 -69.14 -19.51
C ILE A 241 -30.00 -70.37 -20.43
N MET A 242 -28.79 -70.74 -20.85
CA MET A 242 -28.57 -71.93 -21.68
C MET A 242 -29.03 -73.23 -21.00
N LEU A 243 -28.76 -73.39 -19.70
CA LEU A 243 -29.23 -74.54 -18.91
C LEU A 243 -30.76 -74.61 -18.85
N VAL A 244 -31.43 -73.49 -18.58
CA VAL A 244 -32.89 -73.43 -18.55
C VAL A 244 -33.48 -73.77 -19.92
N LEU A 245 -32.89 -73.25 -21.01
CA LEU A 245 -33.33 -73.59 -22.37
C LEU A 245 -33.15 -75.08 -22.70
N LEU A 246 -32.06 -75.71 -22.24
CA LEU A 246 -31.86 -77.16 -22.42
C LEU A 246 -32.91 -77.99 -21.67
N ILE A 247 -33.18 -77.66 -20.41
CA ILE A 247 -34.20 -78.35 -19.60
C ILE A 247 -35.58 -78.17 -20.24
N LEU A 248 -35.93 -76.95 -20.66
CA LEU A 248 -37.19 -76.70 -21.36
C LEU A 248 -37.28 -77.48 -22.67
N LYS A 249 -36.19 -77.55 -23.45
CA LYS A 249 -36.13 -78.35 -24.68
C LYS A 249 -36.33 -79.84 -24.39
N GLU A 250 -35.69 -80.39 -23.36
CA GLU A 250 -35.81 -81.82 -23.00
C GLU A 250 -37.20 -82.17 -22.45
N ILE A 251 -37.90 -81.22 -21.83
CA ILE A 251 -39.26 -81.41 -21.30
C ILE A 251 -40.34 -81.26 -22.39
N PHE A 252 -40.16 -80.34 -23.35
CA PHE A 252 -41.18 -80.00 -24.35
C PHE A 252 -40.98 -80.65 -25.73
N LEU A 253 -39.80 -81.21 -26.02
CA LEU A 253 -39.48 -81.88 -27.29
C LEU A 253 -39.23 -83.38 -27.05
#